data_AF-A0A9E2DUI1-F1
#
_entry.id   AF-A0A9E2DUI1-F1
#
_cell.length_a   1.000
_cell.length_b   1.000
_cell.length_c   1.000
_cell.angle_alpha   90.00
_cell.angle_beta   90.00
_cell.angle_gamma   90.00
#
_symmetry.space_group_name_H-M   'P 1'
#
loop_
_entity.id
_entity.type
_entity.pdbx_description
1 polymer ?
#
loop_
_entity_poly.entity_id
_entity_poly.type
_entity_poly.pdbx_seq_one_letter_code
_entity_poly.pdbx_strand_id
1 'polypeptide(L)'
;AILKNLGWKRGWEVMRRAAANSRYFSASSLKPPADVSQGDAAMGICIDFYGRYQSQAVRNADGTSRIGYIDPPNATMIDPDPISLLTGAPNKEIALRFMQYCMTEEAQALWQFSAQDSNEDGLGPDTWELRRMPIRRDMYVLHMDRMIDQVNPFESVRPAPYPDKNMRSFIAPIFSGMAMNHHEDLVAAWTAIISHPAYPETVDIVTAEDVDNVQLKAMLTAFDAMPTFATKSGDELSMESKDNRKALKYGWMRKSDWNENGNLWHVESNGTETMRRLAAEFFIHQYELVVEESVSSEHSQ
;
A
#
# COMPACT_ATOMS: atom_id res chain seq x y z
N ALA A 1 -1.89 4.06 1.85
CA ALA A 1 -3.14 4.62 2.40
C ALA A 1 -3.46 4.03 3.78
N ILE A 2 -3.48 2.70 3.91
CA ILE A 2 -3.80 1.95 5.14
C ILE A 2 -3.19 2.56 6.42
N LEU A 3 -1.86 2.60 6.55
CA LEU A 3 -1.22 3.12 7.77
C LEU A 3 -1.53 4.61 8.08
N LYS A 4 -1.75 5.43 7.04
CA LYS A 4 -2.08 6.85 7.19
C LYS A 4 -3.51 7.06 7.72
N ASN A 5 -4.42 6.14 7.39
CA ASN A 5 -5.84 6.21 7.77
C ASN A 5 -6.18 5.43 9.05
N LEU A 6 -5.48 4.32 9.30
CA LEU A 6 -5.74 3.44 10.47
C LEU A 6 -4.69 3.56 11.57
N GLY A 7 -3.61 4.29 11.33
CA GLY A 7 -2.48 4.36 12.25
C GLY A 7 -1.56 3.15 12.14
N TRP A 8 -0.53 3.13 12.99
CA TRP A 8 0.56 2.15 12.88
C TRP A 8 0.12 0.73 13.24
N LYS A 9 -0.40 0.52 14.46
CA LYS A 9 -0.82 -0.81 14.97
C LYS A 9 -1.87 -1.44 14.06
N ARG A 10 -3.05 -0.82 13.98
CA ARG A 10 -4.17 -1.33 13.16
C ARG A 10 -3.85 -1.44 11.68
N GLY A 11 -3.04 -0.52 11.15
CA GLY A 11 -2.64 -0.59 9.75
C GLY A 11 -1.76 -1.80 9.44
N TRP A 12 -0.86 -2.21 10.34
CA TRP A 12 -0.06 -3.43 10.17
C TRP A 12 -0.88 -4.71 10.37
N GLU A 13 -1.84 -4.74 11.31
CA GLU A 13 -2.79 -5.85 11.47
C GLU A 13 -3.55 -6.14 10.16
N VAL A 14 -4.04 -5.08 9.50
CA VAL A 14 -4.72 -5.17 8.19
C VAL A 14 -3.76 -5.65 7.11
N MET A 15 -2.57 -5.06 7.00
CA MET A 15 -1.62 -5.42 5.95
C MET A 15 -1.11 -6.86 6.09
N ARG A 16 -0.90 -7.36 7.31
CA ARG A 16 -0.44 -8.74 7.55
C ARG A 16 -1.49 -9.76 7.12
N ARG A 17 -2.76 -9.54 7.50
CA ARG A 17 -3.88 -10.38 7.07
C ARG A 17 -4.12 -10.29 5.56
N ALA A 18 -4.09 -9.09 4.99
CA ALA A 18 -4.21 -8.93 3.54
C ALA A 18 -3.09 -9.66 2.79
N ALA A 19 -1.86 -9.64 3.32
CA ALA A 19 -0.73 -10.40 2.77
C ALA A 19 -0.93 -11.91 2.91
N ALA A 20 -1.40 -12.40 4.07
CA ALA A 20 -1.68 -13.83 4.29
C ALA A 20 -2.81 -14.39 3.40
N ASN A 21 -3.74 -13.53 2.96
CA ASN A 21 -4.79 -13.90 2.01
C ASN A 21 -4.41 -13.62 0.55
N SER A 22 -3.21 -13.09 0.31
CA SER A 22 -2.76 -12.78 -1.04
C SER A 22 -2.22 -14.02 -1.73
N ARG A 23 -2.43 -14.13 -3.05
CA ARG A 23 -1.88 -15.24 -3.83
C ARG A 23 -0.36 -15.08 -4.01
N TYR A 24 0.11 -13.86 -4.26
CA TYR A 24 1.52 -13.52 -4.47
C TYR A 24 1.73 -12.00 -4.45
N PHE A 25 2.99 -11.57 -4.49
CA PHE A 25 3.39 -10.16 -4.59
C PHE A 25 3.94 -9.83 -5.98
N SER A 26 3.33 -8.87 -6.67
CA SER A 26 3.74 -8.44 -8.01
C SER A 26 4.72 -7.26 -7.96
N ALA A 27 5.75 -7.29 -8.81
CA ALA A 27 6.60 -6.12 -9.09
C ALA A 27 5.94 -5.12 -10.06
N SER A 28 4.83 -5.49 -10.69
CA SER A 28 4.08 -4.65 -11.64
C SER A 28 2.69 -4.31 -11.09
N SER A 29 2.37 -3.01 -11.08
CA SER A 29 1.06 -2.50 -10.67
C SER A 29 -0.06 -2.75 -11.69
N LEU A 30 0.29 -3.13 -12.92
CA LEU A 30 -0.65 -3.55 -13.96
C LEU A 30 -1.13 -4.99 -13.81
N LYS A 31 -0.37 -5.82 -13.07
CA LYS A 31 -0.66 -7.25 -12.96
C LYS A 31 -1.93 -7.55 -12.15
N PRO A 32 -2.19 -6.93 -10.98
CA PRO A 32 -3.40 -7.23 -10.21
C PRO A 32 -4.71 -6.97 -10.98
N PRO A 33 -4.90 -5.84 -11.69
CA PRO A 33 -6.08 -5.66 -12.54
C PRO A 33 -6.22 -6.74 -13.64
N ALA A 34 -5.11 -7.11 -14.28
CA ALA A 34 -5.11 -8.14 -15.31
C ALA A 34 -5.55 -9.51 -14.75
N ASP A 35 -4.97 -9.93 -13.62
CA ASP A 35 -5.33 -11.19 -12.96
C ASP A 35 -6.81 -11.22 -12.57
N VAL A 36 -7.35 -10.13 -12.01
CA VAL A 36 -8.80 -10.02 -11.70
C VAL A 36 -9.64 -10.15 -12.97
N SER A 37 -9.25 -9.47 -14.05
CA SER A 37 -9.98 -9.54 -15.32
C SER A 37 -9.94 -10.91 -15.98
N GLN A 38 -8.89 -11.70 -15.72
CA GLN A 38 -8.74 -13.08 -16.22
C GLN A 38 -9.42 -14.12 -15.32
N GLY A 39 -9.85 -13.73 -14.10
CA GLY A 39 -10.42 -14.65 -13.11
C GLY A 39 -9.36 -15.39 -12.27
N ASP A 40 -8.11 -14.96 -12.34
CA ASP A 40 -6.96 -15.50 -11.61
C ASP A 40 -6.91 -15.04 -10.15
N ALA A 41 -7.62 -13.95 -9.83
CA ALA A 41 -7.78 -13.39 -8.49
C ALA A 41 -9.18 -12.81 -8.33
N ALA A 42 -9.75 -12.88 -7.11
CA ALA A 42 -11.04 -12.26 -6.81
C ALA A 42 -10.94 -10.74 -6.66
N MET A 43 -9.82 -10.24 -6.12
CA MET A 43 -9.55 -8.83 -5.88
C MET A 43 -8.06 -8.53 -6.06
N GLY A 44 -7.74 -7.28 -6.44
CA GLY A 44 -6.36 -6.82 -6.60
C GLY A 44 -6.23 -5.34 -6.25
N ILE A 45 -5.18 -5.00 -5.48
CA ILE A 45 -4.87 -3.61 -5.17
C ILE A 45 -4.17 -2.99 -6.38
N CYS A 46 -4.66 -1.86 -6.87
CA CYS A 46 -4.11 -1.16 -8.02
C CYS A 46 -4.22 0.35 -7.86
N ILE A 47 -3.55 1.07 -8.76
CA ILE A 47 -3.77 2.51 -8.94
C ILE A 47 -5.07 2.70 -9.71
N ASP A 48 -5.82 3.74 -9.37
CA ASP A 48 -7.19 3.99 -9.83
C ASP A 48 -7.38 3.85 -11.33
N PHE A 49 -6.59 4.56 -12.13
CA PHE A 49 -6.72 4.58 -13.58
C PHE A 49 -6.41 3.21 -14.21
N TYR A 50 -5.55 2.37 -13.60
CA TYR A 50 -5.33 1.00 -14.08
C TYR A 50 -6.56 0.13 -13.87
N GLY A 51 -7.19 0.21 -12.70
CA GLY A 51 -8.42 -0.54 -12.42
C GLY A 51 -9.58 -0.06 -13.29
N ARG A 52 -9.74 1.25 -13.42
CA ARG A 52 -10.75 1.91 -14.26
C ARG A 52 -10.61 1.55 -15.72
N TYR A 53 -9.40 1.64 -16.27
CA TYR A 53 -9.11 1.26 -17.65
C TYR A 53 -9.34 -0.23 -17.88
N GLN A 54 -8.85 -1.10 -17.00
CA GLN A 54 -9.04 -2.55 -17.16
C GLN A 54 -10.52 -2.94 -17.10
N SER A 55 -11.29 -2.33 -16.19
CA SER A 55 -12.74 -2.56 -16.08
C SER A 55 -13.51 -2.11 -17.32
N GLN A 56 -13.06 -1.03 -17.97
CA GLN A 56 -13.60 -0.59 -19.26
C GLN A 56 -13.19 -1.53 -20.39
N ALA A 57 -11.92 -1.94 -20.45
CA ALA A 57 -11.38 -2.74 -21.55
C ALA A 57 -12.06 -4.12 -21.70
N VAL A 58 -12.60 -4.66 -20.60
CA VAL A 58 -13.32 -5.94 -20.61
C VAL A 58 -14.84 -5.79 -20.47
N ARG A 59 -15.36 -4.55 -20.56
CA ARG A 59 -16.80 -4.29 -20.55
C ARG A 59 -17.43 -4.85 -21.84
N ASN A 60 -18.57 -5.50 -21.70
CA ASN A 60 -19.34 -6.00 -22.83
C ASN A 60 -19.95 -4.84 -23.63
N ALA A 61 -20.26 -5.09 -24.90
CA ALA A 61 -20.88 -4.08 -25.77
C ALA A 61 -22.26 -3.60 -25.27
N ASP A 62 -22.95 -4.40 -24.47
CA ASP A 62 -24.22 -4.05 -23.83
C ASP A 62 -24.07 -3.19 -22.55
N GLY A 63 -22.83 -2.83 -22.19
CA GLY A 63 -22.50 -2.02 -21.02
C GLY A 63 -22.29 -2.81 -19.73
N THR A 64 -22.58 -4.11 -19.72
CA THR A 64 -22.37 -4.96 -18.54
C THR A 64 -20.88 -5.28 -18.33
N SER A 65 -20.46 -5.46 -17.08
CA SER A 65 -19.09 -5.90 -16.77
C SER A 65 -19.08 -6.87 -15.60
N ARG A 66 -18.23 -7.89 -15.72
CA ARG A 66 -17.97 -8.88 -14.65
C ARG A 66 -16.96 -8.40 -13.62
N ILE A 67 -16.26 -7.30 -13.90
CA ILE A 67 -15.28 -6.68 -13.00
C ILE A 67 -15.60 -5.20 -12.80
N GLY A 68 -15.38 -4.72 -11.58
CA GLY A 68 -15.53 -3.31 -11.22
C GLY A 68 -14.24 -2.72 -10.66
N TYR A 69 -14.22 -1.40 -10.57
CA TYR A 69 -13.25 -0.66 -9.79
C TYR A 69 -13.98 0.12 -8.70
N ILE A 70 -13.42 0.15 -7.49
CA ILE A 70 -13.90 1.00 -6.40
C ILE A 70 -12.73 1.72 -5.76
N ASP A 71 -12.99 2.95 -5.31
CA ASP A 71 -12.17 3.66 -4.35
C ASP A 71 -12.64 3.26 -2.94
N PRO A 72 -11.86 2.48 -2.16
CA PRO A 72 -12.28 2.08 -0.83
C PRO A 72 -12.57 3.31 0.07
N PRO A 73 -13.80 3.44 0.61
CA PRO A 73 -14.16 4.58 1.44
C PRO A 73 -13.20 4.74 2.62
N ASN A 74 -12.70 5.96 2.84
CA ASN A 74 -11.74 6.29 3.90
C ASN A 74 -10.40 5.50 3.85
N ALA A 75 -10.12 4.80 2.74
CA ALA A 75 -8.91 3.99 2.58
C ALA A 75 -8.17 4.24 1.24
N THR A 76 -8.64 5.17 0.41
CA THR A 76 -7.88 5.73 -0.73
C THR A 76 -7.02 6.93 -0.29
N MET A 77 -5.80 7.03 -0.82
CA MET A 77 -4.99 8.23 -0.75
C MET A 77 -4.88 8.82 -2.15
N ILE A 78 -5.15 10.12 -2.27
CA ILE A 78 -5.00 10.87 -3.51
C ILE A 78 -3.64 11.59 -3.45
N ASP A 79 -2.83 11.41 -4.50
CA ASP A 79 -1.49 11.99 -4.64
C ASP A 79 -1.36 12.52 -6.08
N PRO A 80 -0.99 13.80 -6.29
CA PRO A 80 -0.79 14.31 -7.63
C PRO A 80 0.49 13.73 -8.26
N ASP A 81 0.40 13.28 -9.51
CA ASP A 81 1.57 12.79 -10.24
C ASP A 81 2.52 13.95 -10.57
N PRO A 82 3.80 13.90 -10.13
CA PRO A 82 4.73 14.99 -10.36
C PRO A 82 5.37 14.91 -11.76
N ILE A 83 5.70 16.08 -12.33
CA ILE A 83 6.59 16.22 -13.48
C ILE A 83 7.78 17.11 -13.10
N SER A 84 9.00 16.69 -13.45
CA SER A 84 10.25 17.36 -13.04
C SER A 84 11.25 17.49 -14.18
N LEU A 85 12.03 18.57 -14.17
CA LEU A 85 13.13 18.80 -15.09
C LEU A 85 14.44 18.20 -14.56
N LEU A 86 15.12 17.39 -15.38
CA LEU A 86 16.44 16.86 -15.04
C LEU A 86 17.53 17.95 -15.11
N THR A 87 18.47 17.90 -14.16
CA THR A 87 19.67 18.73 -14.21
C THR A 87 20.48 18.43 -15.47
N GLY A 88 20.83 19.46 -16.23
CA GLY A 88 21.59 19.30 -17.48
C GLY A 88 20.76 18.77 -18.66
N ALA A 89 19.42 18.86 -18.61
CA ALA A 89 18.57 18.47 -19.74
C ALA A 89 19.05 19.13 -21.05
N PRO A 90 19.33 18.36 -22.11
CA PRO A 90 19.94 18.88 -23.35
C PRO A 90 19.04 19.88 -24.08
N ASN A 91 17.72 19.78 -23.88
CA ASN A 91 16.71 20.65 -24.46
C ASN A 91 15.86 21.31 -23.37
N LYS A 92 16.51 22.07 -22.47
CA LYS A 92 15.86 22.69 -21.30
C LYS A 92 14.63 23.52 -21.68
N GLU A 93 14.70 24.30 -22.74
CA GLU A 93 13.58 25.17 -23.15
C GLU A 93 12.35 24.35 -23.56
N ILE A 94 12.51 23.32 -24.39
CA ILE A 94 11.42 22.44 -24.82
C ILE A 94 10.83 21.69 -23.62
N ALA A 95 11.68 21.19 -22.71
CA ALA A 95 11.21 20.50 -21.52
C ALA A 95 10.37 21.42 -20.62
N LEU A 96 10.75 22.69 -20.47
CA LEU A 96 9.96 23.68 -19.73
C LEU A 96 8.63 23.99 -20.44
N ARG A 97 8.63 24.14 -21.76
CA ARG A 97 7.40 24.33 -22.55
C ARG A 97 6.46 23.12 -22.43
N PHE A 98 6.99 21.90 -22.42
CA PHE A 98 6.19 20.69 -22.20
C PHE A 98 5.58 20.64 -20.80
N MET A 99 6.36 20.97 -19.76
CA MET A 99 5.82 21.10 -18.40
C MET A 99 4.71 22.15 -18.31
N GLN A 100 4.86 23.29 -19.00
CA GLN A 100 3.82 24.31 -19.09
C GLN A 100 2.58 23.79 -19.81
N TYR A 101 2.75 23.09 -20.93
CA TYR A 101 1.67 22.44 -21.67
C TYR A 101 0.89 21.48 -20.78
N CYS A 102 1.55 20.62 -19.99
CA CYS A 102 0.86 19.72 -19.06
C CYS A 102 -0.08 20.43 -18.07
N MET A 103 0.09 21.73 -17.84
CA MET A 103 -0.76 22.53 -16.95
C MET A 103 -1.90 23.27 -17.67
N THR A 104 -2.01 23.19 -18.99
CA THR A 104 -3.07 23.86 -19.76
C THR A 104 -4.38 23.06 -19.74
N GLU A 105 -5.46 23.68 -20.18
CA GLU A 105 -6.76 23.01 -20.30
C GLU A 105 -6.73 21.89 -21.33
N GLU A 106 -6.09 22.14 -22.47
CA GLU A 106 -5.97 21.19 -23.59
C GLU A 106 -5.27 19.91 -23.17
N ALA A 107 -4.15 20.02 -22.45
CA ALA A 107 -3.45 18.85 -21.94
C ALA A 107 -4.25 18.13 -20.84
N GLN A 108 -5.02 18.88 -20.04
CA GLN A 108 -5.80 18.31 -18.95
C GLN A 108 -7.05 17.58 -19.45
N ALA A 109 -7.64 18.02 -20.56
CA ALA A 109 -8.75 17.35 -21.23
C ALA A 109 -8.38 15.94 -21.72
N LEU A 110 -7.14 15.73 -22.18
CA LEU A 110 -6.65 14.41 -22.62
C LEU A 110 -6.76 13.31 -21.53
N TRP A 111 -6.77 13.68 -20.25
CA TRP A 111 -6.71 12.69 -19.17
C TRP A 111 -8.04 12.00 -18.87
N GLN A 112 -9.17 12.71 -18.98
CA GLN A 112 -10.47 12.23 -18.52
C GLN A 112 -11.61 12.32 -19.54
N PHE A 113 -11.47 13.10 -20.61
CA PHE A 113 -12.54 13.25 -21.59
C PHE A 113 -12.74 11.94 -22.36
N SER A 114 -13.97 11.68 -22.78
CA SER A 114 -14.25 10.53 -23.63
C SER A 114 -13.65 10.74 -25.02
N ALA A 115 -13.12 9.66 -25.60
CA ALA A 115 -12.74 9.65 -27.01
C ALA A 115 -13.98 9.69 -27.95
N GLN A 116 -15.18 9.53 -27.39
CA GLN A 116 -16.45 9.68 -28.09
C GLN A 116 -17.06 11.08 -27.89
N ASP A 117 -16.37 11.97 -27.19
CA ASP A 117 -16.79 13.36 -27.09
C ASP A 117 -16.84 13.98 -28.49
N SER A 118 -17.97 14.59 -28.84
CA SER A 118 -18.26 15.12 -30.18
C SER A 118 -18.16 16.64 -30.25
N ASN A 119 -17.72 17.30 -29.17
CA ASN A 119 -17.49 18.74 -29.16
C ASN A 119 -16.38 19.13 -30.15
N GLU A 120 -16.63 20.18 -30.95
CA GLU A 120 -15.71 20.68 -31.99
C GLU A 120 -14.72 21.74 -31.45
N ASP A 121 -14.27 21.60 -30.21
CA ASP A 121 -13.34 22.54 -29.56
C ASP A 121 -11.88 22.07 -29.56
N GLY A 122 -11.63 20.86 -30.06
CA GLY A 122 -10.29 20.27 -30.13
C GLY A 122 -9.76 19.77 -28.78
N LEU A 123 -10.63 19.61 -27.78
CA LEU A 123 -10.29 19.05 -26.48
C LEU A 123 -10.54 17.54 -26.42
N GLY A 124 -9.71 16.83 -25.66
CA GLY A 124 -9.87 15.40 -25.42
C GLY A 124 -9.03 14.51 -26.35
N PRO A 125 -8.98 13.21 -26.07
CA PRO A 125 -8.13 12.28 -26.80
C PRO A 125 -8.74 11.80 -28.12
N ASP A 126 -7.89 11.56 -29.14
CA ASP A 126 -8.35 11.04 -30.44
C ASP A 126 -8.78 9.56 -30.42
N THR A 127 -8.24 8.76 -29.49
CA THR A 127 -8.38 7.29 -29.57
C THR A 127 -8.53 6.61 -28.22
N TRP A 128 -7.67 6.93 -27.25
CA TRP A 128 -7.59 6.20 -25.99
C TRP A 128 -7.85 7.11 -24.80
N GLU A 129 -8.69 6.61 -23.92
CA GLU A 129 -9.11 7.29 -22.72
C GLU A 129 -8.14 6.94 -21.59
N LEU A 130 -7.41 7.94 -21.08
CA LEU A 130 -6.33 7.70 -20.11
C LEU A 130 -6.85 7.49 -18.69
N ARG A 131 -8.11 7.88 -18.42
CA ARG A 131 -8.83 7.66 -17.14
C ARG A 131 -8.10 8.22 -15.92
N ARG A 132 -7.36 9.32 -16.10
CA ARG A 132 -6.64 10.01 -15.02
C ARG A 132 -7.30 11.34 -14.67
N MET A 133 -7.38 11.61 -13.38
CA MET A 133 -7.98 12.82 -12.86
C MET A 133 -7.18 14.08 -13.21
N PRO A 134 -7.79 15.11 -13.83
CA PRO A 134 -7.15 16.40 -14.02
C PRO A 134 -6.76 17.04 -12.69
N ILE A 135 -5.66 17.79 -12.69
CA ILE A 135 -5.15 18.48 -11.50
C ILE A 135 -5.68 19.92 -11.36
N ARG A 136 -6.35 20.46 -12.39
CA ARG A 136 -6.94 21.79 -12.34
C ARG A 136 -8.39 21.71 -11.84
N ARG A 137 -8.77 22.62 -10.94
CA ARG A 137 -10.12 22.67 -10.36
C ARG A 137 -11.19 23.11 -11.35
N ASP A 138 -10.84 23.99 -12.28
CA ASP A 138 -11.76 24.50 -13.30
C ASP A 138 -12.27 23.40 -14.24
N MET A 139 -11.47 22.37 -14.52
CA MET A 139 -11.92 21.19 -15.27
C MET A 139 -13.16 20.55 -14.66
N TYR A 140 -13.25 20.47 -13.33
CA TYR A 140 -14.42 19.89 -12.63
C TYR A 140 -15.60 20.86 -12.51
N VAL A 141 -15.38 22.16 -12.71
CA VAL A 141 -16.46 23.16 -12.70
C VAL A 141 -17.06 23.31 -14.10
N LEU A 142 -16.22 23.25 -15.13
CA LEU A 142 -16.58 23.57 -16.50
C LEU A 142 -16.91 22.34 -17.35
N HIS A 143 -16.28 21.19 -17.07
CA HIS A 143 -16.27 20.04 -17.98
C HIS A 143 -16.54 18.70 -17.31
N MET A 144 -17.11 18.69 -16.10
CA MET A 144 -17.36 17.46 -15.35
C MET A 144 -18.24 16.48 -16.13
N ASP A 145 -19.24 16.98 -16.85
CA ASP A 145 -20.15 16.23 -17.71
C ASP A 145 -19.47 15.58 -18.92
N ARG A 146 -18.32 16.11 -19.35
CA ARG A 146 -17.50 15.55 -20.44
C ARG A 146 -16.52 14.47 -19.97
N MET A 147 -16.27 14.38 -18.66
CA MET A 147 -15.37 13.37 -18.10
C MET A 147 -16.02 11.99 -18.06
N ILE A 148 -15.27 10.95 -18.38
CA ILE A 148 -15.77 9.57 -18.27
C ILE A 148 -16.08 9.21 -16.82
N ASP A 149 -15.20 9.62 -15.91
CA ASP A 149 -15.36 9.37 -14.49
C ASP A 149 -15.97 10.56 -13.80
N GLN A 150 -17.19 10.36 -13.31
CA GLN A 150 -17.95 11.38 -12.60
C GLN A 150 -17.51 11.47 -11.12
N VAL A 151 -16.21 11.70 -10.90
CA VAL A 151 -15.62 11.84 -9.56
C VAL A 151 -14.78 13.11 -9.47
N ASN A 152 -15.07 13.96 -8.48
CA ASN A 152 -14.26 15.12 -8.14
C ASN A 152 -13.34 14.80 -6.94
N PRO A 153 -12.02 14.60 -7.15
CA PRO A 153 -11.12 14.26 -6.06
C PRO A 153 -11.02 15.39 -5.02
N PHE A 154 -11.26 16.66 -5.39
CA PHE A 154 -11.19 17.78 -4.46
C PHE A 154 -12.28 17.76 -3.39
N GLU A 155 -13.38 17.05 -3.62
CA GLU A 155 -14.47 16.90 -2.65
C GLU A 155 -14.22 15.77 -1.65
N SER A 156 -13.48 14.74 -2.05
CA SER A 156 -13.19 13.54 -1.25
C SER A 156 -11.86 13.60 -0.51
N VAL A 157 -10.92 14.47 -0.93
CA VAL A 157 -9.63 14.65 -0.23
C VAL A 157 -9.85 15.08 1.22
N ARG A 158 -9.22 14.34 2.14
CA ARG A 158 -9.13 14.68 3.56
C ARG A 158 -7.69 14.53 4.04
N PRO A 159 -7.22 15.34 4.99
CA PRO A 159 -5.96 15.07 5.67
C PRO A 159 -5.99 13.68 6.32
N ALA A 160 -4.91 12.93 6.14
CA ALA A 160 -4.78 11.64 6.81
C ALA A 160 -4.84 11.81 8.35
N PRO A 161 -5.65 11.02 9.07
CA PRO A 161 -5.80 11.14 10.53
C PRO A 161 -4.52 10.78 11.30
N TYR A 162 -3.64 9.94 10.75
CA TYR A 162 -2.38 9.53 11.36
C TYR A 162 -1.17 9.96 10.50
N PRO A 163 -0.87 11.26 10.39
CA PRO A 163 0.23 11.72 9.57
C PRO A 163 1.57 11.41 10.23
N ASP A 164 2.45 10.72 9.51
CA ASP A 164 3.81 10.43 9.95
C ASP A 164 4.77 10.45 8.75
N LYS A 165 5.72 11.40 8.77
CA LYS A 165 6.72 11.57 7.70
C LYS A 165 7.82 10.50 7.70
N ASN A 166 7.97 9.75 8.79
CA ASN A 166 9.01 8.72 8.95
C ASN A 166 8.51 7.33 8.56
N MET A 167 7.20 7.08 8.72
CA MET A 167 6.55 5.79 8.45
C MET A 167 6.92 5.15 7.12
N ARG A 168 6.97 5.93 6.01
CA ARG A 168 7.24 5.38 4.67
C ARG A 168 8.58 4.64 4.58
N SER A 169 9.58 5.05 5.36
CA SER A 169 10.91 4.44 5.36
C SER A 169 10.91 3.00 5.90
N PHE A 170 9.90 2.63 6.70
CA PHE A 170 9.80 1.31 7.31
C PHE A 170 8.91 0.33 6.55
N ILE A 171 8.04 0.81 5.65
CA ILE A 171 7.06 -0.05 4.98
C ILE A 171 7.76 -1.18 4.22
N ALA A 172 8.73 -0.86 3.37
CA ALA A 172 9.44 -1.88 2.59
C ALA A 172 10.22 -2.87 3.47
N PRO A 173 11.14 -2.46 4.38
CA PRO A 173 11.91 -3.43 5.17
C PRO A 173 11.04 -4.30 6.07
N ILE A 174 9.99 -3.75 6.69
CA ILE A 174 9.09 -4.52 7.54
C ILE A 174 8.19 -5.43 6.71
N PHE A 175 7.57 -4.94 5.64
CA PHE A 175 6.67 -5.75 4.82
C PHE A 175 7.41 -6.90 4.11
N SER A 176 8.66 -6.67 3.67
CA SER A 176 9.48 -7.74 3.10
C SER A 176 9.75 -8.86 4.09
N GLY A 177 10.20 -8.53 5.32
CA GLY A 177 10.43 -9.54 6.36
C GLY A 177 9.15 -10.19 6.89
N MET A 178 8.07 -9.43 6.99
CA MET A 178 6.78 -9.91 7.50
C MET A 178 6.07 -10.84 6.52
N ALA A 179 6.14 -10.56 5.21
CA ALA A 179 5.27 -11.21 4.23
C ALA A 179 6.01 -11.75 3.01
N MET A 180 6.87 -10.96 2.36
CA MET A 180 7.41 -11.37 1.05
C MET A 180 8.42 -12.51 1.15
N ASN A 181 9.28 -12.49 2.17
CA ASN A 181 10.35 -13.47 2.34
C ASN A 181 9.85 -14.80 2.92
N HIS A 182 8.73 -14.77 3.64
CA HIS A 182 8.19 -15.86 4.46
C HIS A 182 6.70 -16.05 4.20
N HIS A 183 6.29 -15.97 2.92
CA HIS A 183 4.88 -15.97 2.56
C HIS A 183 4.20 -17.29 2.95
N GLU A 184 4.88 -18.42 2.76
CA GLU A 184 4.35 -19.74 3.14
C GLU A 184 4.14 -19.85 4.65
N ASP A 185 5.10 -19.41 5.46
CA ASP A 185 5.00 -19.39 6.93
C ASP A 185 3.86 -18.48 7.41
N LEU A 186 3.74 -17.29 6.81
CA LEU A 186 2.65 -16.35 7.09
C LEU A 186 1.27 -16.97 6.78
N VAL A 187 1.14 -17.64 5.62
CA VAL A 187 -0.10 -18.31 5.21
C VAL A 187 -0.41 -19.48 6.15
N ALA A 188 0.59 -20.28 6.53
CA ALA A 188 0.42 -21.40 7.45
C ALA A 188 -0.05 -20.92 8.83
N ALA A 189 0.61 -19.90 9.41
CA ALA A 189 0.22 -19.30 10.68
C ALA A 189 -1.20 -18.71 10.63
N TRP A 190 -1.53 -17.98 9.56
CA TRP A 190 -2.88 -17.43 9.40
C TRP A 190 -3.94 -18.52 9.24
N THR A 191 -3.64 -19.57 8.50
CA THR A 191 -4.54 -20.72 8.32
C THR A 191 -4.81 -21.43 9.64
N ALA A 192 -3.78 -21.62 10.47
CA ALA A 192 -3.94 -22.19 11.81
C ALA A 192 -4.87 -21.35 12.68
N ILE A 193 -4.76 -20.01 12.61
CA ILE A 193 -5.62 -19.09 13.36
C ILE A 193 -7.08 -19.18 12.90
N ILE A 194 -7.35 -19.05 11.61
CA ILE A 194 -8.74 -19.01 11.10
C ILE A 194 -9.43 -20.38 11.11
N SER A 195 -8.66 -21.46 11.21
CA SER A 195 -9.18 -22.83 11.35
C SER A 195 -9.46 -23.19 12.81
N HIS A 196 -9.03 -22.36 13.76
CA HIS A 196 -9.26 -22.61 15.17
C HIS A 196 -10.77 -22.60 15.49
N PRO A 197 -11.35 -23.60 16.19
CA PRO A 197 -12.80 -23.69 16.41
C PRO A 197 -13.43 -22.51 17.14
N ALA A 198 -12.64 -21.80 17.96
CA ALA A 198 -13.07 -20.59 18.66
C ALA A 198 -12.91 -19.30 17.83
N TYR A 199 -12.46 -19.37 16.57
CA TYR A 199 -12.36 -18.20 15.71
C TYR A 199 -13.78 -17.69 15.38
N PRO A 200 -14.10 -16.42 15.63
CA PRO A 200 -15.46 -15.93 15.46
C PRO A 200 -15.83 -15.80 13.98
N GLU A 201 -17.08 -16.14 13.64
CA GLU A 201 -17.66 -15.85 12.33
C GLU A 201 -17.95 -14.35 12.22
N THR A 202 -17.04 -13.60 11.59
CA THR A 202 -17.18 -12.16 11.38
C THR A 202 -16.53 -11.71 10.08
N VAL A 203 -16.95 -10.54 9.59
CA VAL A 203 -16.32 -9.83 8.46
C VAL A 203 -15.26 -8.84 8.92
N ASP A 204 -15.21 -8.55 10.23
CA ASP A 204 -14.21 -7.66 10.82
C ASP A 204 -12.87 -8.39 11.06
N ILE A 205 -11.81 -7.61 11.22
CA ILE A 205 -10.52 -8.17 11.64
C ILE A 205 -10.57 -8.54 13.11
N VAL A 206 -10.37 -9.82 13.39
CA VAL A 206 -10.21 -10.40 14.73
C VAL A 206 -8.78 -10.25 15.24
N THR A 207 -8.64 -9.75 16.47
CA THR A 207 -7.39 -9.60 17.22
C THR A 207 -7.47 -10.34 18.56
N ALA A 208 -6.37 -10.38 19.31
CA ALA A 208 -6.33 -11.00 20.64
C ALA A 208 -7.29 -10.35 21.67
N GLU A 209 -7.73 -9.12 21.41
CA GLU A 209 -8.70 -8.40 22.26
C GLU A 209 -10.13 -8.90 22.03
N ASP A 210 -10.40 -9.55 20.91
CA ASP A 210 -11.74 -9.97 20.46
C ASP A 210 -12.08 -11.43 20.83
N VAL A 211 -11.18 -12.13 21.51
CA VAL A 211 -11.30 -13.56 21.80
C VAL A 211 -11.02 -13.89 23.27
N ASP A 212 -11.81 -14.82 23.81
CA ASP A 212 -11.68 -15.32 25.18
C ASP A 212 -10.87 -16.62 25.27
N ASN A 213 -10.86 -17.42 24.21
CA ASN A 213 -10.11 -18.68 24.19
C ASN A 213 -8.61 -18.39 24.33
N VAL A 214 -7.99 -18.96 25.35
CA VAL A 214 -6.60 -18.67 25.75
C VAL A 214 -5.59 -19.00 24.64
N GLN A 215 -5.79 -20.14 23.96
CA GLN A 215 -4.92 -20.60 22.88
C GLN A 215 -5.01 -19.67 21.67
N LEU A 216 -6.24 -19.41 21.17
CA LEU A 216 -6.46 -18.49 20.04
C LEU A 216 -5.95 -17.07 20.35
N LYS A 217 -6.10 -16.63 21.60
CA LYS A 217 -5.58 -15.34 22.06
C LYS A 217 -4.05 -15.29 22.03
N ALA A 218 -3.37 -16.37 22.42
CA ALA A 218 -1.92 -16.46 22.33
C ALA A 218 -1.45 -16.45 20.87
N MET A 219 -2.11 -17.22 19.99
CA MET A 219 -1.84 -17.24 18.56
C MET A 219 -2.00 -15.85 17.93
N LEU A 220 -3.10 -15.15 18.19
CA LEU A 220 -3.32 -13.79 17.66
C LEU A 220 -2.32 -12.77 18.23
N THR A 221 -1.91 -12.94 19.48
CA THR A 221 -0.90 -12.07 20.12
C THR A 221 0.46 -12.22 19.43
N ALA A 222 0.91 -13.45 19.20
CA ALA A 222 2.15 -13.72 18.46
C ALA A 222 2.02 -13.23 17.00
N PHE A 223 0.89 -13.53 16.36
CA PHE A 223 0.63 -13.14 14.97
C PHE A 223 0.57 -11.64 14.74
N ASP A 224 0.20 -10.81 15.72
CA ASP A 224 0.17 -9.35 15.60
C ASP A 224 1.41 -8.66 16.18
N ALA A 225 2.32 -9.41 16.80
CA ALA A 225 3.54 -8.86 17.39
C ALA A 225 4.42 -8.16 16.34
N MET A 226 5.12 -7.11 16.78
CA MET A 226 6.02 -6.29 15.96
C MET A 226 7.42 -6.26 16.58
N PRO A 227 8.50 -6.26 15.77
CA PRO A 227 9.85 -6.25 16.29
C PRO A 227 10.17 -4.93 16.99
N THR A 228 11.05 -5.01 18.00
CA THR A 228 11.82 -3.89 18.52
C THR A 228 13.19 -3.85 17.84
N PHE A 229 13.85 -2.71 17.94
CA PHE A 229 15.21 -2.58 17.45
C PHE A 229 16.10 -1.87 18.47
N ALA A 230 17.28 -2.43 18.67
CA ALA A 230 18.33 -1.86 19.48
C ALA A 230 18.69 -0.43 19.05
N THR A 231 19.00 0.37 20.06
CA THR A 231 19.59 1.70 19.94
C THR A 231 21.09 1.66 20.15
N LYS A 232 21.76 2.80 19.90
CA LYS A 232 23.18 2.94 20.22
C LYS A 232 23.50 2.66 21.70
N SER A 233 22.59 2.98 22.63
CA SER A 233 22.78 2.72 24.07
C SER A 233 22.53 1.26 24.46
N GLY A 234 22.06 0.42 23.52
CA GLY A 234 21.64 -0.96 23.78
C GLY A 234 20.17 -1.09 24.22
N ASP A 235 19.44 0.03 24.35
CA ASP A 235 18.01 0.00 24.65
C ASP A 235 17.21 -0.49 23.44
N GLU A 236 16.12 -1.22 23.66
CA GLU A 236 15.21 -1.70 22.61
C GLU A 236 14.06 -0.71 22.38
N LEU A 237 13.84 -0.28 21.14
CA LEU A 237 12.72 0.60 20.79
C LEU A 237 11.69 -0.10 19.92
N SER A 238 10.42 -0.04 20.34
CA SER A 238 9.29 -0.39 19.49
C SER A 238 9.03 0.70 18.45
N MET A 239 8.45 0.32 17.31
CA MET A 239 8.04 1.27 16.27
C MET A 239 6.64 1.85 16.49
N GLU A 240 6.03 1.72 17.66
CA GLU A 240 4.63 2.14 17.85
C GLU A 240 4.43 3.66 17.89
N SER A 241 5.41 4.39 18.44
CA SER A 241 5.35 5.85 18.53
C SER A 241 6.01 6.54 17.32
N LYS A 242 5.54 7.75 16.99
CA LYS A 242 6.13 8.57 15.91
C LYS A 242 7.57 8.96 16.22
N ASP A 243 7.87 9.20 17.50
CA ASP A 243 9.20 9.61 17.96
C ASP A 243 10.19 8.45 17.90
N ASN A 244 9.77 7.22 18.26
CA ASN A 244 10.63 6.05 18.10
C ASN A 244 10.91 5.76 16.63
N ARG A 245 9.91 5.84 15.75
CA ARG A 245 10.12 5.71 14.30
C ARG A 245 11.04 6.79 13.75
N LYS A 246 10.99 8.01 14.29
CA LYS A 246 11.96 9.06 13.96
C LYS A 246 13.36 8.61 14.37
N ALA A 247 13.57 8.28 15.64
CA ALA A 247 14.87 7.86 16.18
C ALA A 247 15.47 6.69 15.38
N LEU A 248 14.68 5.64 15.17
CA LEU A 248 15.07 4.45 14.42
C LEU A 248 15.41 4.78 12.96
N LYS A 249 14.67 5.66 12.29
CA LYS A 249 14.97 6.04 10.90
C LYS A 249 16.30 6.77 10.80
N TYR A 250 16.56 7.71 11.71
CA TYR A 250 17.82 8.45 11.73
C TYR A 250 19.00 7.54 12.09
N GLY A 251 18.82 6.60 13.04
CA GLY A 251 19.87 5.66 13.45
C GLY A 251 20.18 4.57 12.42
N TRP A 252 19.16 3.91 11.86
CA TRP A 252 19.34 2.72 11.01
C TRP A 252 19.39 3.02 9.51
N MET A 253 18.76 4.11 9.03
CA MET A 253 18.48 4.29 7.59
C MET A 253 19.12 5.53 6.96
N ARG A 254 19.57 6.52 7.73
CA ARG A 254 20.11 7.78 7.17
C ARG A 254 21.63 7.75 7.08
N LYS A 255 22.17 7.83 5.85
CA LYS A 255 23.62 7.84 5.55
C LYS A 255 24.43 9.00 6.15
N SER A 256 23.82 10.10 6.62
CA SER A 256 24.59 11.30 7.01
C SER A 256 25.37 11.14 8.32
N ASP A 257 24.96 10.21 9.19
CA ASP A 257 25.71 9.91 10.42
C ASP A 257 26.75 8.79 10.19
N TRP A 258 26.85 8.28 8.95
CA TRP A 258 27.69 7.16 8.57
C TRP A 258 29.14 7.58 8.28
N ASN A 259 29.38 8.85 7.98
CA ASN A 259 30.70 9.35 7.59
C ASN A 259 31.07 10.52 8.48
N GLU A 260 31.88 10.22 9.51
CA GLU A 260 32.99 11.03 10.07
C GLU A 260 33.28 10.64 11.55
N ASN A 261 32.31 10.07 12.27
CA ASN A 261 32.43 9.79 13.72
C ASN A 261 32.14 8.34 14.17
N GLY A 262 32.04 7.35 13.27
CA GLY A 262 32.03 5.92 13.63
C GLY A 262 30.85 5.41 14.48
N ASN A 263 29.69 6.08 14.47
CA ASN A 263 28.53 5.72 15.31
C ASN A 263 27.46 4.93 14.55
N LEU A 264 27.74 3.68 14.21
CA LEU A 264 26.72 2.79 13.64
C LEU A 264 25.86 2.18 14.75
N TRP A 265 24.55 2.11 14.54
CA TRP A 265 23.64 1.36 15.42
C TRP A 265 23.77 -0.16 15.25
N HIS A 266 24.41 -0.60 14.15
CA HIS A 266 24.76 -1.99 13.91
C HIS A 266 26.14 -2.11 13.25
N VAL A 267 26.90 -3.16 13.56
CA VAL A 267 28.29 -3.36 13.10
C VAL A 267 28.39 -3.57 11.58
N GLU A 268 27.32 -4.06 10.95
CA GLU A 268 27.24 -4.27 9.49
C GLU A 268 27.04 -2.95 8.71
N SER A 269 27.65 -2.87 7.54
CA SER A 269 27.77 -1.67 6.70
C SER A 269 26.50 -1.23 5.95
N ASN A 270 25.32 -1.78 6.28
CA ASN A 270 24.07 -1.44 5.58
C ASN A 270 22.83 -1.57 6.49
N GLY A 271 22.63 -0.62 7.40
CA GLY A 271 21.69 -0.73 8.53
C GLY A 271 20.25 -1.02 8.13
N THR A 272 19.81 -0.56 6.95
CA THR A 272 18.46 -0.91 6.46
C THR A 272 18.32 -2.39 6.11
N GLU A 273 19.37 -3.02 5.57
CA GLU A 273 19.35 -4.45 5.23
C GLU A 273 19.43 -5.31 6.50
N THR A 274 20.29 -4.94 7.44
CA THR A 274 20.33 -5.60 8.75
C THR A 274 18.97 -5.49 9.47
N MET A 275 18.37 -4.29 9.49
CA MET A 275 17.05 -4.10 10.09
C MET A 275 15.99 -4.97 9.44
N ARG A 276 16.03 -5.13 8.10
CA ARG A 276 15.14 -6.06 7.38
C ARG A 276 15.40 -7.51 7.81
N ARG A 277 16.65 -7.94 7.91
CA ARG A 277 17.02 -9.30 8.35
C ARG A 277 16.50 -9.59 9.76
N LEU A 278 16.76 -8.69 10.71
CA LEU A 278 16.28 -8.81 12.09
C LEU A 278 14.74 -8.84 12.16
N ALA A 279 14.06 -8.03 11.34
CA ALA A 279 12.61 -8.09 11.23
C ALA A 279 12.12 -9.45 10.70
N ALA A 280 12.79 -9.99 9.67
CA ALA A 280 12.44 -11.29 9.11
C ALA A 280 12.63 -12.44 10.12
N GLU A 281 13.77 -12.47 10.82
CA GLU A 281 14.04 -13.42 11.91
C GLU A 281 13.00 -13.33 13.04
N PHE A 282 12.56 -12.12 13.38
CA PHE A 282 11.48 -11.94 14.34
C PHE A 282 10.16 -12.52 13.84
N PHE A 283 9.74 -12.21 12.61
CA PHE A 283 8.44 -12.64 12.09
C PHE A 283 8.36 -14.14 11.86
N ILE A 284 9.41 -14.77 11.34
CA ILE A 284 9.41 -16.23 11.17
C ILE A 284 9.23 -16.93 12.52
N HIS A 285 9.93 -16.47 13.56
CA HIS A 285 9.77 -17.00 14.90
C HIS A 285 8.34 -16.83 15.44
N GLN A 286 7.70 -15.68 15.19
CA GLN A 286 6.29 -15.49 15.57
C GLN A 286 5.34 -16.44 14.83
N TYR A 287 5.58 -16.71 13.55
CA TYR A 287 4.75 -17.65 12.77
C TYR A 287 4.94 -19.10 13.22
N GLU A 288 6.17 -19.50 13.57
CA GLU A 288 6.45 -20.80 14.17
C GLU A 288 5.70 -20.97 15.49
N LEU A 289 5.75 -19.98 16.38
CA LEU A 289 4.99 -20.00 17.65
C LEU A 289 3.49 -20.17 17.45
N VAL A 290 2.90 -19.52 16.43
CA VAL A 290 1.48 -19.67 16.11
C VAL A 290 1.15 -21.11 15.70
N VAL A 291 1.99 -21.73 14.87
CA VAL A 291 1.78 -23.10 14.40
C VAL A 291 2.00 -24.10 15.55
N GLU A 292 3.05 -23.94 16.36
CA GLU A 292 3.32 -24.78 17.52
C GLU A 292 2.18 -24.73 18.56
N GLU A 293 1.66 -23.53 18.83
CA GLU A 293 0.53 -23.33 19.73
C GLU A 293 -0.72 -24.05 19.20
N SER A 294 -0.95 -24.08 17.88
CA SER A 294 -2.10 -24.78 17.29
C SER A 294 -2.06 -26.30 17.52
N VAL A 295 -0.88 -26.93 17.40
CA VAL A 295 -0.69 -28.38 17.49
C VAL A 295 -0.68 -28.89 18.94
N SER A 296 -0.24 -28.05 19.89
CA SER A 296 -0.11 -28.43 21.32
C SER A 296 -1.44 -28.86 21.96
N SER A 297 -2.57 -28.51 21.36
CA SER A 297 -3.91 -28.94 21.79
C SER A 297 -4.35 -30.32 21.28
N GLU A 298 -3.83 -30.81 20.15
CA GLU A 298 -4.20 -32.13 19.61
C GLU A 298 -3.68 -33.29 20.48
N HIS A 299 -2.65 -33.06 21.28
CA HIS A 299 -2.06 -34.06 22.18
C HIS A 299 -2.65 -34.04 23.60
N SER A 300 -3.57 -33.12 23.89
CA SER A 300 -4.18 -32.92 25.22
C SER A 300 -5.68 -33.23 25.27
N GLN A 301 -6.26 -33.76 24.18
CA GLN A 301 -7.62 -34.32 24.11
C GLN A 301 -7.57 -35.84 23.96
#